data_AF-A0A3D5NU54-F1
#
_entry.id   AF-A0A3D5NU54-F1
#
_cell.length_a   1.000
_cell.length_b   1.000
_cell.length_c   1.000
_cell.angle_alpha   90.00
_cell.angle_beta   90.00
_cell.angle_gamma   90.00
#
_symmetry.space_group_name_H-M   'P 1'
#
loop_
_entity.id
_entity.type
_entity.pdbx_description
1 polymer ?
#
loop_
_entity_poly.entity_id
_entity_poly.type
_entity_poly.pdbx_seq_one_letter_code
_entity_poly.pdbx_strand_id
1 'polypeptide(L)'
;MLHEILQLNKYRNVSLVGAGGKTTLINQLTESLRKKKKILVSSTTTFIKPEITMYDFMDYDYNSDYDLGSIDRPGIYIIGKGKNLEDLVFGLTNEDI
;
A
#
# COMPACT_ATOMS: atom_id res chain seq x y z
N MET A 1 -6.98 2.57 19.09
CA MET A 1 -6.14 1.96 18.03
C MET A 1 -5.14 2.98 17.47
N LEU A 2 -4.03 2.54 16.86
CA LEU A 2 -2.94 3.44 16.41
C LEU A 2 -3.41 4.59 15.50
N HIS A 3 -4.32 4.33 14.55
CA HIS A 3 -4.87 5.36 13.66
C HIS A 3 -5.69 6.45 14.37
N GLU A 4 -6.30 6.14 15.52
CA GLU A 4 -7.06 7.10 16.33
C GLU A 4 -6.11 8.03 17.11
N ILE A 5 -5.02 7.47 17.65
CA ILE A 5 -3.96 8.23 18.33
C ILE A 5 -3.33 9.24 17.36
N LEU A 6 -3.04 8.78 16.14
CA LEU A 6 -2.49 9.61 15.07
C LEU A 6 -3.53 10.53 14.40
N GLN A 7 -4.82 10.39 14.75
CA GLN A 7 -5.94 11.15 14.19
C GLN A 7 -5.93 11.20 12.65
N LEU A 8 -5.62 10.08 11.99
CA LEU A 8 -5.41 10.04 10.54
C LEU A 8 -6.65 10.43 9.73
N ASN A 9 -7.84 10.35 10.32
CA ASN A 9 -9.09 10.81 9.70
C ASN A 9 -9.16 12.34 9.52
N LYS A 10 -8.30 13.12 10.17
CA LYS A 10 -8.26 14.59 10.07
C LYS A 10 -7.35 15.09 8.96
N TYR A 11 -6.51 14.23 8.40
CA TYR A 11 -5.46 14.62 7.46
C TYR A 11 -5.66 13.91 6.13
N ARG A 12 -5.51 14.66 5.03
CA ARG A 12 -5.53 14.10 3.68
C ARG A 12 -4.20 13.46 3.31
N ASN A 13 -3.10 14.12 3.66
CA ASN A 13 -1.73 13.70 3.35
C ASN A 13 -0.93 13.61 4.66
N VAL A 14 -0.24 12.49 4.89
CA VAL A 14 0.58 12.26 6.08
C VAL A 14 1.96 11.78 5.64
N SER A 15 3.00 12.50 6.06
CA SER A 15 4.39 12.14 5.78
C SER A 15 5.06 11.59 7.03
N LEU A 16 5.74 10.46 6.89
CA LEU A 16 6.50 9.84 7.98
C LEU A 16 8.00 10.10 7.80
N VAL A 17 8.59 10.90 8.68
CA VAL A 17 10.00 11.32 8.62
C VAL A 17 10.79 10.80 9.83
N GLY A 18 12.09 10.49 9.65
CA GLY A 18 12.97 10.03 10.72
C GLY A 18 13.94 8.92 10.30
N ALA A 19 14.90 8.58 11.17
CA ALA A 19 16.00 7.67 10.85
C ALA A 19 15.61 6.19 10.84
N GLY A 20 14.58 5.76 11.59
CA GLY A 20 14.26 4.33 11.75
C GLY A 20 12.78 4.06 12.05
N GLY A 21 12.36 2.80 11.89
CA GLY A 21 11.02 2.32 12.26
C GLY A 21 9.88 2.73 11.32
N LYS A 22 10.15 3.46 10.24
CA LYS A 22 9.13 3.97 9.31
C LYS A 22 8.32 2.85 8.67
N THR A 23 9.01 1.88 8.07
CA THR A 23 8.39 0.72 7.43
C THR A 23 7.61 -0.13 8.44
N THR A 24 8.17 -0.34 9.63
CA THR A 24 7.49 -1.07 10.72
C THR A 24 6.19 -0.37 11.13
N LEU A 25 6.21 0.95 11.28
CA LEU A 25 5.02 1.73 11.62
C LEU A 25 3.96 1.65 10.51
N ILE A 26 4.36 1.76 9.24
CA ILE A 26 3.46 1.61 8.10
C ILE A 26 2.79 0.23 8.16
N ASN A 27 3.57 -0.83 8.34
CA ASN A 27 3.04 -2.20 8.40
C ASN A 27 2.06 -2.41 9.57
N GLN A 28 2.39 -1.92 10.76
CA GLN A 28 1.49 -2.01 11.91
C GLN A 28 0.20 -1.21 11.70
N LEU A 29 0.32 -0.04 11.07
CA LEU A 29 -0.81 0.83 10.79
C LEU A 29 -1.76 0.20 9.75
N THR A 30 -1.22 -0.27 8.62
CA THR A 30 -2.01 -0.91 7.57
C THR A 30 -2.72 -2.16 8.10
N GLU A 31 -2.02 -2.98 8.88
CA GLU A 31 -2.62 -4.17 9.50
C GLU A 31 -3.78 -3.82 10.43
N SER A 32 -3.62 -2.78 11.26
CA SER A 32 -4.68 -2.33 12.17
C SER A 32 -5.93 -1.82 11.44
N LEU A 33 -5.80 -1.45 10.17
CA LEU A 33 -6.85 -0.89 9.33
C LEU A 33 -7.38 -1.87 8.27
N ARG A 34 -6.72 -3.02 8.07
CA ARG A 34 -7.04 -4.03 7.05
C ARG A 34 -8.53 -4.34 6.93
N LYS A 35 -9.21 -4.55 8.06
CA LYS A 35 -10.65 -4.90 8.11
C LYS A 35 -11.61 -3.70 7.96
N LYS A 36 -11.09 -2.47 7.93
CA LYS A 36 -11.89 -1.24 8.03
C LYS A 36 -11.78 -0.33 6.81
N LYS A 37 -10.70 -0.43 6.05
CA LYS A 37 -10.37 0.48 4.95
C LYS A 37 -9.82 -0.29 3.75
N LYS A 38 -9.97 0.31 2.57
CA LYS A 38 -9.23 -0.08 1.36
C LYS A 38 -7.88 0.64 1.42
N ILE A 39 -6.79 -0.11 1.37
CA ILE A 39 -5.44 0.43 1.56
C ILE A 39 -4.59 0.01 0.38
N LEU A 40 -4.15 0.98 -0.42
CA LEU A 40 -3.15 0.76 -1.45
C LEU A 40 -1.77 1.05 -0.86
N VAL A 41 -0.85 0.09 -0.99
CA VAL A 41 0.57 0.27 -0.65
C VAL A 41 1.37 0.31 -1.95
N SER A 42 2.02 1.44 -2.21
CA SER A 42 2.91 1.65 -3.37
C SER A 42 4.23 2.25 -2.92
N SER A 43 5.28 2.08 -3.72
CA SER A 43 6.62 2.59 -3.48
C SER A 43 7.24 3.01 -4.81
N THR A 44 7.98 4.12 -4.80
CA THR A 44 8.78 4.56 -5.96
C THR A 44 10.07 3.75 -6.15
N THR A 45 10.43 2.91 -5.17
CA THR A 45 11.55 1.95 -5.25
C THR A 45 11.02 0.51 -5.15
N THR A 46 11.72 -0.45 -5.75
CA THR A 46 11.35 -1.87 -5.72
C THR A 46 11.11 -2.37 -4.30
N PHE A 47 9.97 -3.01 -4.06
CA PHE A 47 9.66 -3.66 -2.79
C PHE A 47 10.50 -4.93 -2.65
N ILE A 48 11.25 -5.09 -1.56
CA ILE A 48 11.62 -6.44 -1.09
C ILE A 48 10.29 -7.16 -0.88
N LYS A 49 10.05 -8.22 -1.65
CA LYS A 49 8.85 -9.04 -1.62
C LYS A 49 8.42 -9.26 -0.16
N PRO A 50 7.39 -8.54 0.31
CA PRO A 50 6.89 -8.76 1.65
C PRO A 50 6.22 -10.14 1.63
N GLU A 51 6.25 -10.87 2.73
CA GLU A 51 5.64 -12.20 2.76
C GLU A 51 4.23 -12.13 2.18
N ILE A 52 3.90 -13.05 1.26
CA ILE A 52 2.64 -13.09 0.49
C ILE A 52 1.41 -12.95 1.42
N THR A 53 1.55 -13.31 2.69
CA THR A 53 0.57 -13.23 3.78
C THR A 53 0.23 -11.80 4.24
N MET A 54 1.04 -10.79 3.90
CA MET A 54 0.80 -9.39 4.27
C MET A 54 -0.26 -8.68 3.42
N TYR A 55 -0.64 -9.26 2.27
CA TYR A 55 -1.58 -8.64 1.33
C TYR A 55 -2.80 -9.50 1.12
N ASP A 56 -3.96 -8.85 1.02
CA ASP A 56 -5.21 -9.54 0.72
C ASP A 56 -5.40 -9.67 -0.80
N PHE A 57 -4.73 -8.83 -1.58
CA PHE A 57 -4.74 -8.86 -3.04
C PHE A 57 -3.45 -8.28 -3.63
N MET A 58 -2.98 -8.88 -4.71
CA MET A 58 -1.81 -8.41 -5.47
C MET A 58 -2.12 -8.46 -6.96
N ASP A 59 -1.94 -7.33 -7.64
CA ASP A 59 -1.98 -7.23 -9.10
C ASP A 59 -0.73 -6.52 -9.61
N TYR A 60 -0.22 -6.98 -10.73
CA TYR A 60 1.02 -6.53 -11.33
C TYR A 60 0.81 -6.00 -12.75
N ASP A 61 -0.42 -5.86 -13.23
CA ASP A 61 -0.73 -5.41 -14.59
C ASP A 61 -1.50 -4.09 -14.60
N TYR A 62 -1.05 -3.13 -13.79
CA TYR A 62 -1.64 -1.79 -13.78
C TYR A 62 -1.46 -1.09 -15.13
N ASN A 63 -2.56 -0.59 -15.68
CA ASN A 63 -2.62 0.15 -16.94
C ASN A 63 -3.73 1.23 -16.89
N SER A 64 -3.89 2.00 -17.97
CA SER A 64 -4.85 3.13 -18.02
C SER A 64 -6.32 2.73 -17.85
N ASP A 65 -6.64 1.47 -18.12
CA ASP A 65 -8.01 0.94 -18.04
C ASP A 65 -8.27 0.27 -16.68
N TYR A 66 -7.31 0.33 -15.76
CA TYR A 66 -7.40 -0.31 -14.45
C TYR A 66 -8.43 0.39 -13.56
N ASP A 67 -9.57 -0.26 -13.34
CA ASP A 67 -10.64 0.27 -12.50
C ASP A 67 -10.40 -0.02 -11.00
N LEU A 68 -9.77 0.93 -10.30
CA LEU A 68 -9.63 0.90 -8.84
C LEU A 68 -10.98 0.94 -8.10
N GLY A 69 -12.05 1.44 -8.74
CA GLY A 69 -13.40 1.51 -8.19
C GLY A 69 -14.06 0.14 -8.04
N SER A 70 -13.67 -0.83 -8.87
CA SER A 70 -14.13 -2.23 -8.81
C SER A 70 -13.73 -2.96 -7.52
N ILE A 71 -12.68 -2.47 -6.83
CA ILE A 71 -12.24 -3.00 -5.55
C ILE A 71 -13.24 -2.59 -4.48
N ASP A 72 -14.16 -3.47 -4.08
CA ASP A 72 -15.26 -3.14 -3.16
C ASP A 72 -15.03 -3.56 -1.70
N ARG A 73 -14.01 -4.40 -1.43
CA ARG A 73 -13.73 -4.95 -0.09
C ARG A 73 -12.63 -4.19 0.65
N PRO A 74 -12.69 -4.09 1.99
CA PRO A 74 -11.54 -3.70 2.80
C PRO A 74 -10.39 -4.71 2.66
N GLY A 75 -9.16 -4.21 2.75
CA GLY A 75 -7.96 -5.03 2.66
C GLY A 75 -6.72 -4.20 2.34
N ILE A 76 -5.57 -4.87 2.33
CA ILE A 76 -4.28 -4.32 1.89
C ILE A 76 -4.00 -4.83 0.48
N TYR A 77 -3.85 -3.89 -0.44
CA TYR A 77 -3.69 -4.11 -1.86
C TYR A 77 -2.28 -3.69 -2.29
N ILE A 78 -1.62 -4.55 -3.06
CA ILE A 78 -0.49 -4.16 -3.91
C ILE A 78 -0.98 -4.09 -5.34
N ILE A 79 -0.68 -2.97 -6.00
CA ILE A 79 -0.92 -2.77 -7.42
C ILE A 79 0.37 -2.21 -8.01
N GLY A 80 0.87 -2.85 -9.07
CA GLY A 80 2.08 -2.42 -9.77
C GLY A 80 1.97 -2.56 -11.28
N LYS A 81 2.92 -1.97 -12.00
CA LYS A 81 3.03 -2.02 -13.47
C LYS A 81 3.73 -3.26 -14.01
N GLY A 82 4.20 -4.11 -13.12
CA GLY A 82 4.91 -5.34 -13.45
C GLY A 82 5.71 -5.83 -12.27
N LYS A 83 6.50 -6.86 -12.53
CA LYS A 83 7.49 -7.40 -11.59
C LYS A 83 8.76 -7.81 -12.31
N ASN A 84 9.88 -7.77 -11.61
CA ASN A 84 11.14 -8.31 -12.14
C ASN A 84 11.24 -9.84 -11.89
N LEU A 85 12.35 -10.44 -12.34
CA LEU A 85 12.65 -11.87 -12.16
C LEU A 85 12.83 -12.30 -10.70
N GLU A 86 12.98 -11.35 -9.77
CA GLU A 86 13.09 -11.56 -8.33
C GLU A 86 11.75 -11.31 -7.60
N ASP A 87 10.64 -11.22 -8.33
CA ASP A 87 9.30 -10.89 -7.83
C ASP A 87 9.20 -9.51 -7.16
N LEU A 88 10.13 -8.59 -7.44
CA LEU A 88 10.03 -7.20 -6.98
C LEU A 88 9.01 -6.47 -7.85
N VAL A 89 8.02 -5.85 -7.22
CA VAL A 89 6.91 -5.14 -7.88
C VAL A 89 7.35 -3.73 -8.26
N PHE A 90 7.08 -3.32 -9.50
CA PHE A 90 7.23 -1.94 -9.95
C PHE A 90 6.03 -1.11 -9.48
N GLY A 91 6.26 -0.15 -8.58
CA GLY A 91 5.17 0.67 -8.02
C GLY A 91 4.62 1.72 -8.98
N LEU A 92 3.58 2.41 -8.51
CA LEU A 92 2.87 3.48 -9.21
C LEU A 92 3.43 4.85 -8.83
N THR A 93 3.51 5.77 -9.79
CA THR A 93 3.86 7.18 -9.60
C THR A 93 2.60 8.04 -9.45
N ASN A 94 2.75 9.31 -9.04
CA ASN A 94 1.64 10.26 -9.01
C ASN A 94 1.04 10.58 -10.39
N GLU A 95 1.72 10.21 -11.47
CA GLU A 95 1.19 10.36 -12.84
C GLU A 95 0.23 9.23 -13.19
N ASP A 96 0.27 8.13 -12.42
CA ASP A 96 -0.57 6.95 -12.62
C ASP A 96 -1.91 7.04 -11.89
N ILE A 97 -1.98 7.75 -10.75
CA ILE A 97 -3.12 7.74 -9.80
C ILE A 97 -3.62 9.12 -9.44
#